data_AF-A0A0F9JNI3-F1
#
_entry.id   AF-A0A0F9JNI3-F1
#
_cell.length_a   1.000
_cell.length_b   1.000
_cell.length_c   1.000
_cell.angle_alpha   90.00
_cell.angle_beta   90.00
_cell.angle_gamma   90.00
#
_symmetry.space_group_name_H-M   'P 1'
#
loop_
_entity.id
_entity.type
_entity.pdbx_description
1 polymer ?
#
loop_
_entity_poly.entity_id
_entity_poly.type
_entity_poly.pdbx_seq_one_letter_code
_entity_poly.pdbx_strand_id
1 'polypeptide(L)' 'MATIVKWMDESGNEVDEDKATHALVTTYDKDGQVVDESFGTVEPEEEVAEQS' A
#
# COMPACT_ATOMS: atom_id res chain seq x y z
N MET A 1 12.42 8.47 -12.13
CA MET A 1 11.12 7.99 -11.67
C MET A 1 11.32 7.57 -10.24
N ALA A 2 10.43 7.96 -9.34
CA ALA A 2 10.47 7.63 -7.93
C ALA A 2 9.12 7.03 -7.53
N THR A 3 9.13 6.01 -6.69
CA THR A 3 7.90 5.38 -6.17
C THR A 3 7.88 5.56 -4.66
N ILE A 4 6.75 6.03 -4.14
CA ILE A 4 6.50 6.21 -2.71
C ILE A 4 5.34 5.31 -2.34
N VAL A 5 5.49 4.59 -1.23
CA VAL A 5 4.43 3.77 -0.65
C VAL A 5 4.00 4.41 0.66
N LYS A 6 2.69 4.63 0.80
CA LYS A 6 2.05 5.06 2.04
C LYS A 6 1.20 3.94 2.58
N TRP A 7 1.51 3.53 3.80
CA TRP A 7 0.81 2.48 4.52
C TRP A 7 -0.30 3.10 5.36
N MET A 8 -1.51 2.54 5.28
CA MET A 8 -2.69 3.06 5.95
C MET A 8 -3.48 1.98 6.68
N ASP A 9 -4.15 2.37 7.76
CA ASP A 9 -5.12 1.54 8.45
C ASP A 9 -6.47 1.49 7.71
N GLU A 10 -7.43 0.76 8.27
CA GLU A 10 -8.79 0.62 7.69
C GLU A 10 -9.60 1.93 7.68
N SER A 11 -9.18 2.89 8.50
CA SER A 11 -9.80 4.21 8.60
C SER A 11 -9.13 5.24 7.66
N GLY A 12 -8.06 4.85 6.96
CA GLY A 12 -7.30 5.70 6.06
C GLY A 12 -6.24 6.58 6.74
N ASN A 13 -5.85 6.28 7.99
CA ASN A 13 -4.76 6.98 8.65
C ASN A 13 -3.41 6.35 8.29
N GLU A 14 -2.38 7.18 8.09
CA GLU A 14 -1.02 6.67 7.86
C GLU A 14 -0.49 5.94 9.11
N VAL A 15 -0.03 4.71 8.92
CA VAL A 15 0.51 3.82 9.96
C VAL A 15 1.80 3.16 9.49
N ASP A 16 2.47 2.44 10.38
CA ASP A 16 3.60 1.59 10.01
C ASP A 16 3.14 0.42 9.12
N GLU A 17 4.04 -0.10 8.28
CA GLU A 17 3.79 -1.23 7.36
C GLU A 17 3.18 -2.46 8.07
N ASP A 18 3.66 -2.78 9.28
CA ASP A 18 3.20 -3.94 10.06
C ASP A 18 1.76 -3.82 10.59
N LYS A 19 1.20 -2.61 10.58
CA LYS A 19 -0.17 -2.32 11.04
C LYS A 19 -1.09 -1.92 9.89
N ALA A 20 -0.54 -1.85 8.69
CA ALA A 20 -1.25 -1.40 7.51
C ALA A 20 -2.25 -2.46 7.06
N THR A 21 -3.45 -2.03 6.75
CA THR A 21 -4.43 -2.86 6.02
C THR A 21 -4.57 -2.40 4.57
N HIS A 22 -4.04 -1.23 4.24
CA HIS A 22 -4.04 -0.65 2.91
C HIS A 22 -2.69 -0.03 2.56
N ALA A 23 -2.40 0.05 1.26
CA ALA A 23 -1.24 0.71 0.72
C ALA A 23 -1.65 1.61 -0.44
N LEU A 24 -1.15 2.85 -0.42
CA LEU A 24 -1.19 3.77 -1.55
C LEU A 24 0.21 3.85 -2.16
N VAL A 25 0.32 3.40 -3.40
CA VAL A 25 1.56 3.44 -4.16
C VAL A 25 1.44 4.57 -5.18
N THR A 26 2.31 5.57 -5.07
CA THR A 26 2.35 6.69 -6.01
C THR A 26 3.71 6.71 -6.73
N THR A 27 3.68 6.71 -8.05
CA THR A 27 4.87 6.82 -8.90
C THR A 27 4.95 8.21 -9.50
N TYR A 28 6.13 8.82 -9.40
CA TYR A 28 6.46 10.15 -9.89
C TYR A 28 7.46 10.07 -11.05
N ASP A 29 7.33 10.99 -12.02
CA ASP A 29 8.31 11.18 -13.08
C ASP A 29 9.60 11.86 -12.58
N LYS A 30 10.40 12.41 -13.50
CA LYS A 30 11.69 13.07 -13.18
C LYS A 30 11.49 14.51 -12.70
N ASP A 31 10.35 15.09 -13.06
CA ASP A 31 9.93 16.45 -12.78
C ASP A 31 9.07 16.53 -11.50
N GLY A 32 8.77 15.37 -10.90
CA GLY A 32 7.99 15.24 -9.67
C GLY A 32 6.49 15.17 -9.89
N GLN A 33 6.02 14.93 -11.11
CA GLN A 33 4.60 14.76 -11.39
C GLN A 33 4.16 13.30 -11.20
N VAL A 34 2.96 13.10 -10.67
CA VAL A 34 2.36 11.77 -10.54
C VAL A 34 2.08 11.21 -11.93
N VAL A 35 2.59 10.01 -12.18
CA VAL A 35 2.35 9.27 -13.43
C VAL A 35 1.50 8.03 -13.24
N ASP A 36 1.47 7.49 -12.01
CA ASP A 36 0.66 6.33 -11.65
C ASP A 36 0.34 6.38 -10.15
N GLU A 37 -0.88 6.02 -9.79
CA GLU A 37 -1.33 5.92 -8.41
C GLU A 37 -2.25 4.71 -8.26
N SER A 38 -1.95 3.86 -7.28
CA SER A 38 -2.71 2.64 -7.01
C SER A 38 -2.96 2.48 -5.52
N PHE A 39 -4.19 2.12 -5.18
CA PHE A 39 -4.63 1.82 -3.82
C PHE A 39 -5.03 0.35 -3.73
N GLY A 40 -4.43 -0.38 -2.80
CA GLY A 40 -4.66 -1.81 -2.60
C GLY A 40 -4.75 -2.18 -1.12
N THR A 41 -5.38 -3.33 -0.85
CA THR A 41 -5.39 -3.94 0.48
C THR A 41 -4.09 -4.68 0.72
N VAL A 42 -3.50 -4.50 1.89
CA VAL A 42 -2.40 -5.33 2.37
C VAL A 42 -3.06 -6.58 2.93
N GLU A 43 -2.95 -7.69 2.22
CA GLU A 43 -3.35 -8.96 2.79
C GLU A 43 -2.38 -9.22 3.95
N PRO A 44 -2.87 -9.30 5.22
CA PRO A 44 -2.05 -9.92 6.24
C PRO A 44 -1.68 -11.32 5.72
N GLU A 45 -0.51 -11.84 6.09
CA GLU A 45 -0.23 -13.27 5.95
C GLU A 45 -1.26 -14.02 6.82
N GLU A 46 -2.50 -14.11 6.35
CA GLU A 46 -3.46 -15.09 6.81
C GLU A 46 -2.78 -16.40 6.42
N GLU A 47 -2.33 -17.15 7.43
CA GLU A 47 -1.98 -18.56 7.27
C GLU A 47 -3.06 -19.13 6.37
N VAL A 48 -2.68 -19.46 5.13
CA VAL A 48 -3.58 -20.07 4.17
C VAL A 48 -3.99 -21.37 4.84
N ALA A 49 -5.11 -21.35 5.55
CA ALA A 49 -5.75 -22.54 6.04
C ALA A 49 -6.20 -23.24 4.77
N GLU A 50 -5.31 -24.08 4.24
CA GLU A 50 -5.57 -25.04 3.18
C GLU A 50 -6.81 -25.82 3.62
N GLN A 51 -7.98 -25.35 3.20
CA GLN A 51 -9.23 -26.03 3.45
C GLN A 51 -9.23 -27.29 2.57
N SER A 52 -8.90 -28.39 3.26
CA SER A 52 -9.37 -29.78 3.05
C SER A 52 -8.91 -30.55 1.81
#